data_AF-A0A174RRE7-F1
#
_entry.id   AF-A0A174RRE7-F1
#
_cell.length_a   1.000
_cell.length_b   1.000
_cell.length_c   1.000
_cell.angle_alpha   90.00
_cell.angle_beta   90.00
_cell.angle_gamma   90.00
#
_symmetry.space_group_name_H-M   'P 1'
#
loop_
_entity.id
_entity.type
_entity.pdbx_description
1 polymer ?
#
loop_
_entity_poly.entity_id
_entity_poly.type
_entity_poly.pdbx_seq_one_letter_code
_entity_poly.pdbx_strand_id
1 'polypeptide(L)'
;MRFALRNKTKLINAFGEAYYNELIASINSFQSNYTPDCHYWNEAIQKEMLDMPSSTHPDKTFSFAIVSEMWDVITLAYYSESNTPSK
;
A
#
# COMPACT_ATOMS: atom_id res chain seq x y z
N MET A 1 4.38 14.42 0.22
CA MET A 1 4.22 13.47 1.33
C MET A 1 5.19 12.31 1.14
N ARG A 2 5.80 11.79 2.20
CA ARG A 2 6.68 10.60 2.14
C ARG A 2 5.92 9.39 2.68
N PHE A 3 6.20 8.22 2.11
CA PHE A 3 5.58 6.97 2.54
C PHE A 3 6.64 5.99 3.05
N ALA A 4 6.34 5.31 4.14
CA ALA A 4 7.16 4.25 4.70
C ALA A 4 6.39 2.92 4.71
N LEU A 5 6.80 1.96 3.86
CA LEU A 5 6.19 0.63 3.83
C LEU A 5 6.79 -0.28 4.91
N ARG A 6 5.96 -0.81 5.80
CA ARG A 6 6.39 -1.77 6.84
C ARG A 6 6.62 -3.17 6.27
N ASN A 7 7.35 -3.98 7.05
CA ASN A 7 7.46 -5.43 6.87
C ASN A 7 8.11 -5.91 5.56
N LYS A 8 9.08 -5.15 5.00
CA LYS A 8 9.83 -5.52 3.78
C LYS A 8 10.13 -7.02 3.66
N THR A 9 10.81 -7.61 4.64
CA THR A 9 11.21 -9.03 4.60
C THR A 9 10.00 -9.97 4.52
N LYS A 10 8.91 -9.68 5.25
CA LYS A 10 7.70 -10.51 5.20
C LYS A 10 7.01 -10.42 3.84
N LEU A 11 6.96 -9.22 3.25
CA LEU A 11 6.36 -9.00 1.94
C LEU A 11 7.16 -9.69 0.83
N ILE A 12 8.49 -9.57 0.85
CA ILE A 12 9.37 -10.27 -0.10
C ILE A 12 9.20 -11.78 0.04
N ASN A 13 9.15 -12.31 1.27
CA ASN A 13 8.98 -13.75 1.48
C ASN A 13 7.61 -14.27 1.03
N ALA A 14 6.55 -13.45 1.14
CA ALA A 14 5.19 -13.84 0.79
C ALA A 14 4.88 -13.70 -0.71
N PHE A 15 5.37 -12.63 -1.35
CA PHE A 15 4.98 -12.25 -2.72
C PHE A 15 6.15 -12.22 -3.72
N GLY A 16 7.38 -12.39 -3.24
CA GLY A 16 8.59 -12.27 -4.04
C GLY A 16 9.13 -10.84 -4.16
N GLU A 17 10.41 -10.74 -4.53
CA GLU A 17 11.10 -9.46 -4.64
C GLU A 17 10.54 -8.58 -5.77
N ALA A 18 10.18 -9.18 -6.91
CA ALA A 18 9.59 -8.44 -8.04
C ALA A 18 8.28 -7.73 -7.64
N TYR A 19 7.40 -8.44 -6.92
CA TYR A 19 6.15 -7.87 -6.43
C TYR A 19 6.39 -6.75 -5.41
N TYR A 20 7.32 -6.97 -4.48
CA TYR A 20 7.70 -5.93 -3.52
C TYR A 20 8.24 -4.67 -4.22
N ASN A 21 9.07 -4.83 -5.25
CA ASN A 21 9.59 -3.71 -6.02
C ASN A 21 8.47 -2.96 -6.78
N GLU A 22 7.45 -3.66 -7.27
CA GLU A 22 6.26 -3.04 -7.85
C GLU A 22 5.50 -2.19 -6.82
N LEU A 23 5.29 -2.71 -5.60
CA LEU A 23 4.66 -1.94 -4.51
C LEU A 23 5.42 -0.63 -4.23
N ILE A 24 6.75 -0.71 -4.14
CA ILE A 24 7.59 0.47 -3.91
C ILE A 24 7.52 1.45 -5.09
N ALA A 25 7.52 0.96 -6.33
CA ALA A 25 7.40 1.80 -7.52
C ALA A 25 6.06 2.53 -7.56
N SER A 26 4.95 1.85 -7.25
CA SER A 26 3.62 2.45 -7.10
C SER A 26 3.57 3.52 -6.03
N ILE A 27 4.08 3.23 -4.84
CA ILE A 27 4.13 4.19 -3.73
C ILE A 27 4.91 5.45 -4.15
N ASN A 28 6.05 5.29 -4.81
CA ASN A 28 6.86 6.42 -5.27
C ASN A 28 6.14 7.22 -6.36
N SER A 29 5.46 6.56 -7.30
CA SER A 29 4.68 7.23 -8.34
C SER A 29 3.49 8.00 -7.75
N PHE A 30 2.89 7.49 -6.68
CA PHE A 30 1.72 8.09 -6.05
C PHE A 30 2.06 9.38 -5.27
N GLN A 31 3.30 9.55 -4.81
CA GLN A 31 3.73 10.71 -4.01
C GLN A 31 3.37 12.06 -4.63
N SER A 32 3.45 12.18 -5.97
CA SER A 32 3.13 13.42 -6.69
C SER A 32 1.63 13.72 -6.77
N ASN A 33 0.79 12.69 -6.63
CA ASN A 33 -0.66 12.78 -6.74
C ASN A 33 -1.37 12.73 -5.37
N TYR A 34 -0.61 12.59 -4.28
CA TYR A 34 -1.17 12.48 -2.95
C TYR A 34 -1.93 13.75 -2.55
N THR A 35 -3.17 13.56 -2.12
CA THR A 35 -3.94 14.52 -1.33
C THR A 35 -4.49 13.84 -0.08
N PRO A 36 -4.73 14.56 1.02
CA PRO A 36 -5.34 13.98 2.23
C PRO A 36 -6.70 13.31 1.97
N ASP A 37 -7.45 13.77 0.97
CA ASP A 37 -8.75 13.20 0.58
C ASP A 37 -8.66 11.81 -0.05
N CYS A 38 -7.45 11.29 -0.34
CA CYS A 38 -7.26 9.93 -0.82
C CYS A 38 -7.49 8.87 0.27
N HIS A 39 -7.56 9.28 1.54
CA HIS A 39 -7.80 8.36 2.65
C HIS A 39 -9.27 7.96 2.72
N TYR A 40 -9.54 6.70 3.07
CA TYR A 40 -10.89 6.25 3.36
C TYR A 40 -10.92 5.30 4.56
N TRP A 41 -12.04 5.27 5.27
CA TRP A 41 -12.23 4.31 6.35
C TRP A 41 -12.75 2.97 5.80
N ASN A 42 -12.04 1.88 6.10
CA ASN A 42 -12.49 0.53 5.78
C ASN A 42 -13.13 -0.11 7.02
N GLU A 43 -14.46 -0.29 6.98
CA GLU A 43 -15.26 -0.84 8.08
C GLU A 43 -14.90 -2.29 8.41
N ALA A 44 -14.51 -3.10 7.42
CA ALA A 44 -14.26 -4.53 7.62
C ALA A 44 -13.04 -4.80 8.49
N ILE A 45 -12.03 -3.93 8.44
CA ILE A 45 -10.80 -4.04 9.23
C ILE A 45 -10.63 -2.92 10.26
N GLN A 46 -11.59 -1.99 10.33
CA GLN A 46 -11.58 -0.83 11.22
C GLN A 46 -10.27 -0.02 11.15
N LYS A 47 -9.86 0.33 9.92
CA LYS A 47 -8.65 1.09 9.65
C LYS A 47 -8.87 2.14 8.56
N GLU A 48 -8.12 3.22 8.68
CA GLU A 48 -7.93 4.16 7.59
C GLU A 48 -7.02 3.53 6.54
N MET A 49 -7.37 3.72 5.27
CA MET A 49 -6.81 3.03 4.13
C MET A 49 -6.50 4.00 3.00
N LEU A 50 -5.61 3.56 2.13
CA LEU A 50 -5.16 4.27 0.95
C LEU A 50 -4.99 3.27 -0.19
N ASP A 51 -5.65 3.56 -1.30
CA ASP A 51 -5.54 2.77 -2.53
C ASP A 51 -4.59 3.48 -3.51
N MET A 52 -3.67 2.72 -4.08
CA MET A 52 -2.68 3.22 -5.03
C MET A 52 -2.71 2.39 -6.31
N PRO A 53 -2.88 2.99 -7.48
CA PRO A 53 -2.79 2.26 -8.74
C PRO A 53 -1.38 1.69 -8.93
N SER A 54 -1.28 0.54 -9.58
CA SER A 54 0.01 -0.01 -9.99
C SER A 54 0.68 0.92 -11.00
N SER A 55 1.98 1.16 -10.84
CA SER A 55 2.75 1.95 -11.80
C SER A 55 3.01 1.18 -13.11
N THR A 56 2.84 -0.14 -13.10
CA THR A 56 3.14 -1.02 -14.25
C THR A 56 1.91 -1.72 -14.82
N HIS A 57 0.81 -1.78 -14.06
CA HIS A 57 -0.42 -2.48 -14.46
C HIS A 57 -1.65 -1.58 -14.22
N PRO A 58 -2.19 -0.92 -15.26
CA PRO A 58 -3.29 0.05 -15.11
C PRO A 58 -4.55 -0.50 -14.42
N ASP A 59 -4.81 -1.81 -14.56
CA ASP A 59 -5.99 -2.47 -14.01
C ASP A 59 -5.81 -2.97 -12.57
N LYS A 60 -4.63 -2.72 -11.97
CA LYS A 60 -4.28 -3.24 -10.65
C LYS A 60 -4.19 -2.09 -9.66
N THR A 61 -4.85 -2.25 -8.53
CA THR A 61 -4.78 -1.31 -7.40
C THR A 61 -4.24 -2.05 -6.19
N PHE A 62 -3.35 -1.39 -5.46
CA PHE A 62 -2.78 -1.87 -4.21
C PHE A 62 -3.39 -1.09 -3.05
N SER A 63 -3.91 -1.81 -2.06
CA SER A 63 -4.49 -1.22 -0.87
C SER A 63 -3.51 -1.26 0.29
N PHE A 64 -3.47 -0.19 1.06
CA PHE A 64 -2.58 -0.05 2.21
C PHE A 64 -3.35 0.49 3.41
N ALA A 65 -3.15 -0.12 4.57
CA ALA A 65 -3.64 0.44 5.83
C ALA A 65 -2.67 1.53 6.30
N ILE A 66 -3.20 2.67 6.72
CA ILE A 66 -2.45 3.74 7.36
C ILE A 66 -2.24 3.36 8.83
N VAL A 67 -0.99 3.15 9.20
CA VAL A 67 -0.60 2.68 10.54
C VAL A 67 -0.25 3.84 11.46
N SER A 68 0.35 4.88 10.90
CA SER A 68 0.68 6.11 11.61
C SER A 68 0.97 7.22 10.61
N GLU A 69 0.58 8.44 10.97
CA GLU A 69 0.96 9.66 10.26
C GLU A 69 1.74 10.54 11.23
N MET A 70 2.96 10.94 10.82
CA MET A 70 3.81 11.79 11.64
C MET A 70 4.54 12.77 10.73
N TRP A 71 4.30 14.07 10.94
CA TRP A 71 4.83 15.15 10.11
C TRP A 71 4.47 14.97 8.64
N ASP A 72 5.47 14.72 7.80
CA ASP A 72 5.33 14.50 6.36
C ASP A 72 5.54 13.02 5.98
N VAL A 73 5.38 12.09 6.94
CA VAL A 73 5.56 10.65 6.73
C VAL A 73 4.29 9.89 7.10
N ILE A 74 3.73 9.18 6.11
CA ILE A 74 2.67 8.20 6.30
C ILE A 74 3.27 6.80 6.29
N THR A 75 3.04 6.06 7.37
CA THR A 75 3.50 4.68 7.49
C THR A 75 2.41 3.71 7.05
N LEU A 76 2.72 2.91 6.04
CA LEU A 76 1.80 2.01 5.38
C LEU A 76 2.06 0.55 5.75
N ALA A 77 0.99 -0.23 5.87
CA ALA A 77 1.03 -1.68 5.85
C ALA A 77 0.26 -2.18 4.63
N TYR A 78 0.90 -3.02 3.80
CA TYR A 78 0.25 -3.60 2.64
C TYR A 78 -0.93 -4.49 3.06
N TYR A 79 -2.08 -4.28 2.43
CA TYR A 79 -3.31 -5.04 2.63
C TYR A 79 -3.68 -5.71 1.30
N SER A 80 -3.64 -7.04 1.29
CA SER A 80 -4.05 -7.83 0.13
C SER A 80 -5.49 -8.26 0.32
N GLU A 81 -6.41 -7.77 -0.52
CA GLU A 81 -7.80 -8.25 -0.55
C GLU A 81 -7.91 -9.71 -0.98
N SER A 82 -6.85 -10.24 -1.61
CA SER A 82 -6.69 -11.66 -1.94
C SER A 82 -6.41 -12.49 -0.68
N ASN A 83 -7.38 -12.56 0.22
CA ASN A 83 -7.47 -13.59 1.25
C ASN A 83 -8.23 -14.82 0.72
N THR A 84 -8.01 -15.17 -0.55
CA THR A 84 -8.08 -16.57 -0.96
C THR A 84 -6.69 -17.16 -0.74
N PRO A 85 -6.48 -17.97 0.32
CA PRO A 85 -5.34 -18.86 0.35
C PRO A 85 -5.38 -19.63 -0.97
N SER A 86 -4.27 -19.63 -1.72
CA SER A 86 -4.12 -20.57 -2.84
C SER A 86 -4.39 -21.97 -2.29
N LYS A 87 -5.48 -22.57 -2.78
CA LYS A 87 -5.94 -23.89 -2.40
C LYS A 87 -5.03 -24.96 -2.96
#